data_AF-A0AAW2UK47-F1
#
_entry.id   AF-A0AAW2UK47-F1
#
_cell.length_a   1.000
_cell.length_b   1.000
_cell.length_c   1.000
_cell.angle_alpha   90.00
_cell.angle_beta   90.00
_cell.angle_gamma   90.00
#
_symmetry.space_group_name_H-M   'P 1'
#
loop_
_entity.id
_entity.type
_entity.pdbx_description
1 polymer ?
#
loop_
_entity_poly.entity_id
_entity_poly.type
_entity_poly.pdbx_seq_one_letter_code
_entity_poly.pdbx_strand_id
1 'polypeptide(L)'
;MDLDQWISKVKDGQHLSEDELQLLCEYVKEILIEESNVQPVNSPVTVCGDIHGQFHDLMKLFQTGGHVPETNYIFMGDFVDRGYNSLEVFTILLLLKARYPANITLLRGNHESRQLTQVYGFYDECQRKYGNANSWRYCTDVFDYLTLSAIIDGTVLCVHGGLSPDIRTIDQIRVIERNCEIPHEGPFCDLMWSDPEDIETWAVSPRGAGWLFGSRVTSEFNHINKLDLVCRAHQLVQEGLKYMFQDKGLVTVWSAPNYCYRCGNVASILSFNENMMEAVCLNSEPLFGEGDQYEDEGDCSMLEHVDEDHEMQLKKEFLSPTVGLEFESFDEAYDFYNVYAKGQGFGIRVSNSWFRSKRRERYRAKLSCSSAGFKKKSDANNPRPETRTGCPAMVIIKLVEAKRWRIVEVELDHNHPVSLEVKRFYKSHKKMFLAAKKGQQSQPVKEIHTIKLYRTAVVDAICNGHSKTDERVDRNPTNHSKHLELKRGMHLHYIISFVV
;
A
#
# COMPACT_ATOMS: atom_id res chain seq x y z
N MET A 1 21.06 5.97 -28.33
CA MET A 1 20.03 6.11 -27.29
C MET A 1 19.37 7.47 -27.50
N ASP A 2 18.14 7.47 -28.01
CA ASP A 2 17.35 8.69 -28.18
C ASP A 2 16.41 8.81 -26.96
N LEU A 3 16.88 9.51 -25.93
CA LEU A 3 16.16 9.62 -24.66
C LEU A 3 14.83 10.36 -24.82
N ASP A 4 14.76 11.37 -25.68
CA ASP A 4 13.55 12.19 -25.85
C ASP A 4 12.45 11.36 -26.54
N GLN A 5 12.81 10.52 -27.52
CA GLN A 5 11.89 9.56 -28.13
C GLN A 5 11.38 8.52 -27.11
N TRP A 6 12.27 7.96 -26.28
CA TRP A 6 11.91 6.99 -25.26
C TRP A 6 11.02 7.60 -24.17
N ILE A 7 11.28 8.84 -23.77
CA ILE A 7 10.43 9.60 -22.84
C ILE A 7 9.03 9.75 -23.42
N SER A 8 8.90 10.16 -24.70
CA SER A 8 7.59 10.29 -25.34
C SER A 8 6.84 8.95 -25.37
N LYS A 9 7.53 7.88 -25.77
CA LYS A 9 6.97 6.52 -25.84
C LYS A 9 6.42 6.04 -24.49
N VAL A 10 7.17 6.25 -23.40
CA VAL A 10 6.73 5.86 -22.06
C VAL A 10 5.59 6.74 -21.54
N LYS A 11 5.60 8.05 -21.85
CA LYS A 11 4.49 8.97 -21.52
C LYS A 11 3.17 8.55 -22.17
N ASP A 12 3.23 7.95 -23.36
CA ASP A 12 2.05 7.40 -24.06
C ASP A 12 1.58 6.04 -23.49
N GLY A 13 2.21 5.55 -22.41
CA GLY A 13 1.88 4.29 -21.75
C GLY A 13 2.47 3.06 -22.42
N GLN A 14 3.42 3.22 -23.34
CA GLN A 14 4.15 2.10 -23.95
C GLN A 14 5.42 1.79 -23.14
N HIS A 15 5.77 0.51 -23.01
CA HIS A 15 7.05 0.14 -22.40
C HIS A 15 8.17 0.06 -23.46
N LEU A 16 9.42 0.19 -23.01
CA LEU A 16 10.60 0.00 -23.85
C LEU A 16 10.73 -1.48 -24.27
N SER A 17 11.54 -1.76 -25.30
CA SER A 17 11.96 -3.13 -25.56
C SER A 17 12.93 -3.61 -24.46
N GLU A 18 13.15 -4.92 -24.36
CA GLU A 18 14.07 -5.48 -23.35
C GLU A 18 15.50 -4.93 -23.51
N ASP A 19 15.99 -4.84 -24.74
CA ASP A 19 17.33 -4.30 -25.04
C ASP A 19 17.42 -2.80 -24.73
N GLU A 20 16.36 -2.03 -25.03
CA GLU A 20 16.28 -0.59 -24.73
C GLU A 20 16.30 -0.36 -23.20
N LEU A 21 15.53 -1.16 -22.45
CA LEU A 21 15.49 -1.09 -20.99
C LEU A 21 16.83 -1.48 -20.38
N GLN A 22 17.46 -2.55 -20.88
CA GLN A 22 18.77 -2.98 -20.40
C GLN A 22 19.80 -1.85 -20.60
N LEU A 23 19.84 -1.25 -21.79
CA LEU A 23 20.76 -0.14 -22.10
C LEU A 23 20.52 1.06 -21.18
N LEU A 24 19.26 1.41 -20.92
CA LEU A 24 18.89 2.48 -19.99
C LEU A 24 19.38 2.18 -18.57
N CYS A 25 19.15 0.97 -18.07
CA CYS A 25 19.58 0.56 -16.73
C CYS A 25 21.10 0.61 -16.57
N GLU A 26 21.86 0.12 -17.56
CA GLU A 26 23.34 0.21 -17.53
C GLU A 26 23.80 1.67 -17.49
N TYR A 27 23.23 2.52 -18.35
CA TYR A 27 23.59 3.94 -18.40
C TYR A 27 23.27 4.68 -17.10
N VAL A 28 22.11 4.41 -16.49
CA VAL A 28 21.75 5.06 -15.22
C VAL A 28 22.61 4.56 -14.06
N LYS A 29 23.05 3.29 -14.05
CA LYS A 29 24.03 2.82 -13.06
C LYS A 29 25.35 3.58 -13.13
N GLU A 30 25.84 3.90 -14.33
CA GLU A 30 27.05 4.73 -14.52
C GLU A 30 26.88 6.15 -13.93
N ILE A 31 25.65 6.68 -13.92
CA ILE A 31 25.36 7.97 -13.29
C ILE A 31 25.28 7.81 -11.76
N LEU A 32 24.50 6.83 -11.29
CA LEU A 32 24.23 6.64 -9.87
C LEU A 32 25.46 6.21 -9.06
N ILE A 33 26.45 5.53 -9.67
CA ILE A 33 27.68 5.13 -8.98
C ILE A 33 28.54 6.33 -8.55
N GLU A 34 28.49 7.43 -9.32
CA GLU A 34 29.20 8.67 -9.01
C GLU A 34 28.48 9.51 -7.92
N GLU A 35 27.23 9.16 -7.60
CA GLU A 35 26.44 9.85 -6.60
C GLU A 35 26.79 9.42 -5.17
N SER A 36 27.09 10.37 -4.28
CA SER A 36 27.15 10.15 -2.83
C SER A 36 25.83 9.62 -2.24
N ASN A 37 25.89 8.90 -1.11
CA ASN A 37 24.68 8.43 -0.41
C ASN A 37 23.78 9.56 0.08
N VAL A 38 24.37 10.75 0.31
CA VAL A 38 23.66 11.97 0.70
C VAL A 38 23.86 13.00 -0.41
N GLN A 39 22.85 13.13 -1.27
CA GLN A 39 22.87 14.04 -2.42
C GLN A 39 22.59 15.49 -2.01
N PRO A 40 23.49 16.45 -2.28
CA PRO A 40 23.16 17.86 -2.12
C PRO A 40 22.25 18.31 -3.27
N VAL A 41 21.15 18.98 -2.93
CA VAL A 41 20.19 19.52 -3.91
C VAL A 41 19.92 20.97 -3.57
N ASN A 42 19.89 21.83 -4.59
CA ASN A 42 19.61 23.25 -4.43
C ASN A 42 18.14 23.55 -4.75
N SER A 43 17.57 24.52 -4.06
CA SER A 43 16.28 25.11 -4.45
C SER A 43 16.39 25.84 -5.82
N PRO A 44 15.31 25.89 -6.63
CA PRO A 44 13.98 25.36 -6.36
C PRO A 44 13.89 23.83 -6.54
N VAL A 45 13.24 23.14 -5.59
CA VAL A 45 13.09 21.68 -5.60
C VAL A 45 11.71 21.22 -5.14
N THR A 46 11.17 20.22 -5.84
CA THR A 46 9.93 19.53 -5.50
C THR A 46 10.24 18.16 -4.91
N VAL A 47 9.84 17.94 -3.66
CA VAL A 47 9.99 16.68 -2.93
C VAL A 47 8.71 15.86 -3.04
N CYS A 48 8.89 14.61 -3.45
CA CYS A 48 7.82 13.64 -3.69
C CYS A 48 8.01 12.42 -2.77
N GLY A 49 6.91 11.96 -2.17
CA GLY A 49 6.88 10.71 -1.41
C GLY A 49 6.57 9.50 -2.29
N ASP A 50 5.93 8.50 -1.71
CA ASP A 50 5.62 7.21 -2.34
C ASP A 50 4.74 7.37 -3.58
N ILE A 51 5.00 6.54 -4.60
CA ILE A 51 4.28 6.53 -5.89
C ILE A 51 3.57 5.18 -6.12
N HIS A 52 4.19 4.06 -5.74
CA HIS A 52 3.62 2.72 -5.79
C HIS A 52 2.94 2.35 -7.13
N GLY A 53 3.66 2.52 -8.24
CA GLY A 53 3.19 2.12 -9.56
C GLY A 53 1.95 2.86 -10.08
N GLN A 54 1.66 4.04 -9.54
CA GLN A 54 0.56 4.91 -9.99
C GLN A 54 1.03 5.87 -11.10
N PHE A 55 1.22 5.33 -12.31
CA PHE A 55 1.80 6.07 -13.45
C PHE A 55 1.02 7.33 -13.85
N HIS A 56 -0.31 7.24 -13.97
CA HIS A 56 -1.12 8.39 -14.37
C HIS A 56 -1.08 9.52 -13.33
N ASP A 57 -1.01 9.17 -12.05
CA ASP A 57 -0.90 10.13 -10.96
C ASP A 57 0.49 10.78 -10.93
N LEU A 58 1.55 10.03 -11.25
CA LEU A 58 2.89 10.58 -11.45
C LEU A 58 2.94 11.60 -12.61
N MET A 59 2.24 11.32 -13.71
CA MET A 59 2.15 12.29 -14.81
C MET A 59 1.43 13.57 -14.38
N LYS A 60 0.38 13.46 -13.56
CA LYS A 60 -0.30 14.62 -12.95
C LYS A 60 0.63 15.36 -11.97
N LEU A 61 1.44 14.64 -11.21
CA LEU A 61 2.44 15.21 -10.31
C LEU A 61 3.43 16.09 -11.07
N PHE A 62 3.95 15.65 -12.23
CA PHE A 62 4.82 16.48 -13.07
C PHE A 62 4.12 17.70 -13.67
N GLN A 63 2.81 17.63 -13.94
CA GLN A 63 2.05 18.80 -14.40
C GLN A 63 1.91 19.84 -13.29
N THR A 64 1.74 19.41 -12.04
CA THR A 64 1.52 20.30 -10.89
C THR A 64 2.84 20.81 -10.29
N GLY A 65 3.87 19.97 -10.21
CA GLY A 65 5.14 20.29 -9.54
C GLY A 65 6.15 21.10 -10.38
N GLY A 66 5.84 21.33 -11.66
CA GLY A 66 6.70 22.03 -12.61
C GLY A 66 7.40 21.09 -13.60
N HIS A 67 7.93 21.68 -14.67
CA HIS A 67 8.67 20.93 -15.68
C HIS A 67 10.17 20.86 -15.34
N VAL A 68 10.79 19.78 -15.78
CA VAL A 68 12.25 19.58 -15.73
C VAL A 68 12.79 20.05 -17.07
N PRO A 69 13.86 20.88 -17.12
CA PRO A 69 14.86 21.12 -16.06
C PRO A 69 14.64 22.37 -15.20
N GLU A 70 13.53 23.10 -15.32
CA GLU A 70 13.30 24.35 -14.57
C GLU A 70 13.19 24.11 -13.05
N THR A 71 12.66 22.96 -12.64
CA THR A 71 12.52 22.56 -11.23
C THR A 71 13.31 21.29 -10.94
N ASN A 72 14.04 21.26 -9.81
CA ASN A 72 14.67 20.04 -9.33
C ASN A 72 13.64 19.12 -8.66
N TYR A 73 13.88 17.82 -8.67
CA TYR A 73 13.00 16.83 -8.05
C TYR A 73 13.77 15.87 -7.15
N ILE A 74 13.22 15.62 -5.97
CA ILE A 74 13.65 14.54 -5.08
C ILE A 74 12.48 13.58 -4.95
N PHE A 75 12.68 12.33 -5.36
CA PHE A 75 11.73 11.26 -5.12
C PHE A 75 12.23 10.36 -3.99
N MET A 76 11.47 10.29 -2.90
CA MET A 76 11.85 9.60 -1.66
C MET A 76 11.55 8.09 -1.68
N GLY A 77 11.75 7.40 -2.82
CA GLY A 77 11.58 5.95 -2.93
C GLY A 77 10.14 5.46 -3.09
N ASP A 78 9.96 4.14 -3.02
CA ASP A 78 8.69 3.43 -3.19
C ASP A 78 8.01 3.75 -4.53
N PHE A 79 8.76 3.54 -5.61
CA PHE A 79 8.33 3.71 -6.99
C PHE A 79 7.45 2.55 -7.45
N VAL A 80 7.77 1.35 -6.98
CA VAL A 80 7.20 0.09 -7.46
C VAL A 80 6.22 -0.54 -6.47
N ASP A 81 5.61 -1.65 -6.92
CA ASP A 81 4.63 -2.47 -6.21
C ASP A 81 3.27 -1.82 -5.97
N ARG A 82 2.27 -2.64 -5.64
CA ARG A 82 0.87 -2.29 -5.32
C ARG A 82 0.06 -1.76 -6.51
N GLY A 83 0.59 -0.81 -7.27
CA GLY A 83 0.02 -0.33 -8.53
C GLY A 83 0.28 -1.28 -9.69
N TYR A 84 -0.43 -1.05 -10.80
CA TYR A 84 -0.34 -1.90 -12.01
C TYR A 84 0.71 -1.42 -13.03
N ASN A 85 1.27 -0.22 -12.81
CA ASN A 85 2.15 0.46 -13.75
C ASN A 85 3.51 0.81 -13.12
N SER A 86 4.05 -0.10 -12.31
CA SER A 86 5.34 0.10 -11.63
C SER A 86 6.49 0.17 -12.63
N LEU A 87 6.43 -0.63 -13.70
CA LEU A 87 7.43 -0.60 -14.76
C LEU A 87 7.46 0.75 -15.47
N GLU A 88 6.30 1.31 -15.85
CA GLU A 88 6.26 2.62 -16.52
C GLU A 88 6.74 3.73 -15.58
N VAL A 89 6.32 3.70 -14.30
CA VAL A 89 6.79 4.65 -13.27
C VAL A 89 8.31 4.61 -13.14
N PHE A 90 8.90 3.43 -12.94
CA PHE A 90 10.33 3.35 -12.74
C PHE A 90 11.09 3.72 -14.03
N THR A 91 10.61 3.26 -15.18
CA THR A 91 11.24 3.56 -16.48
C THR A 91 11.24 5.07 -16.79
N ILE A 92 10.13 5.78 -16.56
CA ILE A 92 10.11 7.23 -16.82
C ILE A 92 11.04 7.98 -15.87
N LEU A 93 11.15 7.57 -14.60
CA LEU A 93 12.08 8.16 -13.65
C LEU A 93 13.55 7.93 -14.05
N LEU A 94 13.88 6.72 -14.53
CA LEU A 94 15.22 6.42 -15.06
C LEU A 94 15.54 7.24 -16.32
N LEU A 95 14.58 7.40 -17.24
CA LEU A 95 14.76 8.22 -18.43
C LEU A 95 14.99 9.69 -18.08
N LEU A 96 14.22 10.24 -17.14
CA LEU A 96 14.40 11.60 -16.66
C LEU A 96 15.74 11.76 -15.93
N LYS A 97 16.16 10.77 -15.14
CA LYS A 97 17.49 10.74 -14.51
C LYS A 97 18.61 10.72 -15.55
N ALA A 98 18.48 9.90 -16.59
CA ALA A 98 19.45 9.82 -17.69
C ALA A 98 19.54 11.15 -18.45
N ARG A 99 18.41 11.82 -18.66
CA ARG A 99 18.33 13.06 -19.44
C ARG A 99 18.74 14.31 -18.64
N TYR A 100 18.44 14.33 -17.35
CA TYR A 100 18.64 15.45 -16.43
C TYR A 100 19.24 14.97 -15.10
N PRO A 101 20.47 14.43 -15.12
CA PRO A 101 21.07 13.79 -13.94
C PRO A 101 21.22 14.73 -12.75
N ALA A 102 21.45 16.02 -12.99
CA ALA A 102 21.60 17.04 -11.95
C ALA A 102 20.27 17.52 -11.35
N ASN A 103 19.14 17.32 -12.03
CA ASN A 103 17.83 17.83 -11.61
C ASN A 103 16.94 16.75 -10.98
N ILE A 104 17.17 15.47 -11.29
CA ILE A 104 16.40 14.35 -10.76
C ILE A 104 17.24 13.58 -9.73
N THR A 105 16.81 13.60 -8.48
CA THR A 105 17.40 12.80 -7.40
C THR A 105 16.44 11.68 -7.02
N LEU A 106 16.90 10.44 -7.12
CA LEU A 106 16.13 9.24 -6.78
C LEU A 106 16.71 8.62 -5.51
N LEU A 107 15.92 8.61 -4.44
CA LEU A 107 16.24 7.91 -3.22
C LEU A 107 15.70 6.48 -3.28
N ARG A 108 16.35 5.57 -2.56
CA ARG A 108 15.88 4.20 -2.37
C ARG A 108 14.75 4.19 -1.32
N GLY A 109 13.65 3.50 -1.63
CA GLY A 109 12.62 3.13 -0.67
C GLY A 109 12.77 1.69 -0.23
N ASN A 110 11.93 1.24 0.71
CA ASN A 110 11.99 -0.15 1.15
C ASN A 110 11.53 -1.11 0.04
N HIS A 111 10.58 -0.68 -0.81
CA HIS A 111 10.05 -1.48 -1.92
C HIS A 111 11.06 -1.71 -3.05
N GLU A 112 12.13 -0.91 -3.15
CA GLU A 112 13.25 -1.13 -4.08
C GLU A 112 14.20 -2.26 -3.58
N SER A 113 13.61 -3.42 -3.30
CA SER A 113 14.25 -4.65 -2.83
C SER A 113 13.75 -5.87 -3.59
N ARG A 114 14.64 -6.86 -3.79
CA ARG A 114 14.32 -8.10 -4.50
C ARG A 114 13.26 -8.92 -3.73
N GLN A 115 13.30 -8.87 -2.40
CA GLN A 115 12.38 -9.62 -1.54
C GLN A 115 10.94 -9.08 -1.64
N LEU A 116 10.73 -7.76 -1.60
CA LEU A 116 9.38 -7.19 -1.64
C LEU A 116 8.79 -7.25 -3.04
N THR A 117 9.57 -6.94 -4.07
CA THR A 117 9.07 -6.92 -5.45
C THR A 117 8.56 -8.27 -5.95
N GLN A 118 9.04 -9.38 -5.38
CA GLN A 118 8.51 -10.73 -5.64
C GLN A 118 7.15 -11.00 -4.99
N VAL A 119 6.84 -10.31 -3.89
CA VAL A 119 5.62 -10.53 -3.10
C VAL A 119 4.51 -9.55 -3.46
N TYR A 120 4.86 -8.30 -3.82
CA TYR A 120 3.91 -7.20 -3.92
C TYR A 120 3.57 -6.78 -5.37
N GLY A 121 4.08 -7.50 -6.36
CA GLY A 121 3.54 -7.54 -7.71
C GLY A 121 4.46 -7.04 -8.83
N PHE A 122 5.56 -6.34 -8.52
CA PHE A 122 6.46 -5.83 -9.55
C PHE A 122 7.12 -6.94 -10.39
N TYR A 123 7.52 -8.05 -9.75
CA TYR A 123 8.06 -9.22 -10.45
C TYR A 123 7.06 -9.79 -11.46
N ASP A 124 5.81 -9.98 -11.03
CA ASP A 124 4.73 -10.50 -11.88
C ASP A 124 4.37 -9.53 -13.01
N GLU A 125 4.46 -8.22 -12.76
CA GLU A 125 4.26 -7.19 -13.77
C GLU A 125 5.31 -7.28 -14.89
N CYS A 126 6.59 -7.36 -14.52
CA CYS A 126 7.70 -7.51 -15.45
C CYS A 126 7.56 -8.79 -16.28
N GLN A 127 7.25 -9.91 -15.63
CA GLN A 127 7.08 -11.20 -16.31
C GLN A 127 5.88 -11.21 -17.26
N ARG A 128 4.79 -10.51 -16.93
CA ARG A 128 3.63 -10.39 -17.81
C ARG A 128 3.89 -9.54 -19.05
N LYS A 129 4.65 -8.45 -18.92
CA LYS A 129 4.92 -7.50 -20.01
C LYS A 129 6.01 -7.98 -20.97
N TYR A 130 7.10 -8.54 -20.45
CA TYR A 130 8.24 -8.99 -21.28
C TYR A 130 8.25 -10.51 -21.53
N GLY A 131 7.38 -11.28 -20.86
CA GLY A 131 7.35 -12.75 -20.96
C GLY A 131 8.49 -13.45 -20.22
N ASN A 132 9.41 -12.70 -19.59
CA ASN A 132 10.54 -13.22 -18.83
C ASN A 132 10.88 -12.29 -17.64
N ALA A 133 11.82 -12.71 -16.79
CA ALA A 133 12.21 -11.98 -15.59
C ALA A 133 13.44 -11.07 -15.77
N ASN A 134 13.96 -10.89 -16.99
CA ASN A 134 15.18 -10.12 -17.22
C ASN A 134 14.98 -8.63 -16.94
N SER A 135 13.84 -8.06 -17.36
CA SER A 135 13.48 -6.67 -17.04
C SER A 135 13.44 -6.41 -15.53
N TRP A 136 12.90 -7.34 -14.74
CA TRP A 136 12.95 -7.26 -13.27
C TRP A 136 14.39 -7.32 -12.73
N ARG A 137 15.26 -8.18 -13.29
CA ARG A 137 16.67 -8.24 -12.90
C ARG A 137 17.38 -6.91 -13.18
N TYR A 138 17.21 -6.36 -14.38
CA TYR A 138 17.82 -5.08 -14.74
C TYR A 138 17.38 -3.95 -13.81
N CYS A 139 16.09 -3.87 -13.48
CA CYS A 139 15.57 -2.86 -12.55
C CYS A 139 16.10 -3.07 -11.12
N THR A 140 16.12 -4.32 -10.62
CA THR A 140 16.62 -4.62 -9.26
C THR A 140 18.12 -4.40 -9.11
N ASP A 141 18.89 -4.57 -10.18
CA ASP A 141 20.31 -4.23 -10.17
C ASP A 141 20.53 -2.72 -10.11
N VAL A 142 19.64 -1.90 -10.68
CA VAL A 142 19.68 -0.43 -10.51
C VAL A 142 19.33 -0.02 -9.08
N PHE A 143 18.42 -0.74 -8.41
CA PHE A 143 18.01 -0.41 -7.04
C PHE A 143 19.18 -0.35 -6.05
N ASP A 144 20.21 -1.17 -6.25
CA ASP A 144 21.40 -1.18 -5.39
C ASP A 144 22.23 0.10 -5.48
N TYR A 145 22.09 0.87 -6.57
CA TYR A 145 22.82 2.13 -6.78
C TYR A 145 22.04 3.37 -6.34
N LEU A 146 20.73 3.24 -6.08
CA LEU A 146 19.89 4.35 -5.62
C LEU A 146 20.43 4.96 -4.33
N THR A 147 20.38 6.28 -4.24
CA THR A 147 20.93 7.04 -3.12
C THR A 147 20.07 6.87 -1.86
N LEU A 148 20.64 7.07 -0.67
CA LEU A 148 19.92 6.81 0.59
C LEU A 148 19.16 8.04 1.12
N SER A 149 19.70 9.23 0.84
CA SER A 149 19.17 10.49 1.34
C SER A 149 19.57 11.66 0.46
N ALA A 150 18.86 12.77 0.61
CA ALA A 150 19.22 14.05 0.01
C ALA A 150 19.23 15.16 1.07
N ILE A 151 20.00 16.21 0.83
CA ILE A 151 20.01 17.41 1.66
C ILE A 151 19.73 18.64 0.80
N ILE A 152 18.64 19.35 1.11
CA ILE A 152 18.22 20.55 0.40
C ILE A 152 18.82 21.77 1.09
N ASP A 153 19.56 22.58 0.34
CA ASP A 153 20.20 23.83 0.78
C ASP A 153 21.01 23.73 2.10
N GLY A 154 21.42 22.52 2.46
CA GLY A 154 22.13 22.23 3.71
C GLY A 154 21.26 22.19 4.98
N THR A 155 19.94 22.42 4.89
CA THR A 155 19.06 22.60 6.06
C THR A 155 17.93 21.58 6.16
N VAL A 156 17.55 20.91 5.06
CA VAL A 156 16.46 19.92 5.08
C VAL A 156 16.98 18.55 4.65
N LEU A 157 16.82 17.54 5.50
CA LEU A 157 17.20 16.16 5.19
C LEU A 157 16.00 15.39 4.63
N CYS A 158 16.14 14.77 3.47
CA CYS A 158 15.16 13.86 2.89
C CYS A 158 15.62 12.40 3.03
N VAL A 159 14.76 11.55 3.59
CA VAL A 159 14.96 10.10 3.71
C VAL A 159 13.66 9.37 3.39
N HIS A 160 13.71 8.11 2.95
CA HIS A 160 12.46 7.37 2.72
C HIS A 160 11.75 7.03 4.04
N GLY A 161 12.42 6.23 4.88
CA GLY A 161 11.96 5.74 6.18
C GLY A 161 12.08 6.81 7.27
N GLY A 162 13.12 6.69 8.09
CA GLY A 162 13.29 7.59 9.22
C GLY A 162 14.71 7.59 9.74
N LEU A 163 14.85 7.94 11.02
CA LEU A 163 16.14 8.00 11.69
C LEU A 163 16.55 6.61 12.20
N SER A 164 17.84 6.45 12.50
CA SER A 164 18.40 5.23 13.11
C SER A 164 19.08 5.56 14.44
N PRO A 165 19.02 4.69 15.46
CA PRO A 165 19.77 4.87 16.70
C PRO A 165 21.29 4.84 16.48
N ASP A 166 21.77 4.23 15.40
CA ASP A 166 23.19 4.12 15.05
C ASP A 166 23.69 5.32 14.23
N ILE A 167 22.77 6.16 13.73
CA ILE A 167 23.08 7.34 12.92
C ILE A 167 22.72 8.60 13.70
N ARG A 168 23.73 9.29 14.21
CA ARG A 168 23.60 10.59 14.88
C ARG A 168 23.94 11.76 13.98
N THR A 169 24.75 11.53 12.95
CA THR A 169 25.23 12.57 12.03
C THR A 169 25.00 12.17 10.57
N ILE A 170 24.77 13.15 9.70
CA ILE A 170 24.59 12.93 8.25
C ILE A 170 25.83 12.28 7.63
N ASP A 171 27.03 12.58 8.14
CA ASP A 171 28.28 11.97 7.65
C ASP A 171 28.31 10.45 7.85
N GLN A 172 27.61 9.92 8.86
CA GLN A 172 27.48 8.47 9.03
C GLN A 172 26.62 7.83 7.92
N ILE A 173 25.69 8.58 7.31
CA ILE A 173 24.92 8.10 6.15
C ILE A 173 25.83 8.00 4.92
N ARG A 174 26.78 8.94 4.77
CA ARG A 174 27.72 8.99 3.63
C ARG A 174 28.62 7.77 3.51
N VAL A 175 28.91 7.09 4.63
CA VAL A 175 29.83 5.94 4.69
C VAL A 175 29.14 4.58 4.59
N ILE A 176 27.82 4.53 4.50
CA ILE A 176 27.08 3.27 4.36
C ILE A 176 27.40 2.61 3.01
N GLU A 177 27.73 1.33 3.01
CA GLU A 177 27.84 0.55 1.77
C GLU A 177 26.45 0.25 1.23
N ARG A 178 25.99 1.06 0.26
CA ARG A 178 24.63 0.96 -0.26
C ARG A 178 24.46 -0.04 -1.41
N ASN A 179 25.55 -0.45 -2.06
CA ASN A 179 25.53 -1.35 -3.22
C ASN A 179 25.33 -2.82 -2.80
N CYS A 180 24.20 -3.06 -2.15
CA CYS A 180 23.76 -4.36 -1.69
C CYS A 180 22.23 -4.38 -1.54
N GLU A 181 21.68 -5.58 -1.41
CA GLU A 181 20.30 -5.76 -0.97
C GLU A 181 20.12 -5.18 0.44
N ILE A 182 18.95 -4.58 0.72
CA ILE A 182 18.64 -3.99 2.02
C ILE A 182 18.81 -5.05 3.13
N PRO A 183 19.70 -4.84 4.11
CA PRO A 183 19.89 -5.77 5.22
C PRO A 183 18.65 -5.89 6.11
N HIS A 184 18.58 -6.96 6.89
CA HIS A 184 17.49 -7.17 7.86
C HIS A 184 17.63 -6.34 9.14
N GLU A 185 18.82 -5.77 9.40
CA GLU A 185 19.10 -4.95 10.58
C GLU A 185 20.20 -3.92 10.28
N GLY A 186 20.32 -2.91 11.15
CA GLY A 186 21.36 -1.90 11.11
C GLY A 186 20.95 -0.60 10.41
N PRO A 187 21.89 0.36 10.30
CA PRO A 187 21.58 1.74 9.91
C PRO A 187 20.94 1.87 8.53
N PHE A 188 21.33 1.03 7.57
CA PHE A 188 20.74 1.03 6.24
C PHE A 188 19.27 0.54 6.28
N CYS A 189 18.99 -0.54 7.01
CA CYS A 189 17.63 -1.03 7.21
C CYS A 189 16.75 0.04 7.88
N ASP A 190 17.28 0.69 8.92
CA ASP A 190 16.58 1.69 9.70
C ASP A 190 16.18 2.92 8.88
N LEU A 191 17.06 3.42 7.99
CA LEU A 191 16.76 4.55 7.09
C LEU A 191 15.60 4.25 6.14
N MET A 192 15.34 2.97 5.83
CA MET A 192 14.28 2.53 4.93
C MET A 192 12.98 2.17 5.67
N TRP A 193 13.05 1.72 6.92
CA TRP A 193 11.91 1.10 7.61
C TRP A 193 11.45 1.80 8.90
N SER A 194 12.21 2.77 9.41
CA SER A 194 11.87 3.43 10.68
C SER A 194 10.72 4.41 10.53
N ASP A 195 9.90 4.49 11.58
CA ASP A 195 8.65 5.26 11.60
C ASP A 195 8.56 6.20 12.81
N PRO A 196 8.10 7.44 12.63
CA PRO A 196 7.75 8.31 13.73
C PRO A 196 6.46 7.85 14.43
N GLU A 197 6.43 7.94 15.76
CA GLU A 197 5.27 7.61 16.60
C GLU A 197 5.17 8.60 17.77
N ASP A 198 3.99 8.72 18.40
CA ASP A 198 3.77 9.57 19.59
C ASP A 198 4.42 8.98 20.86
N ILE A 199 5.74 8.89 20.82
CA ILE A 199 6.64 8.49 21.90
C ILE A 199 7.73 9.55 22.07
N GLU A 200 8.47 9.53 23.19
CA GLU A 200 9.58 10.47 23.38
C GLU A 200 10.89 9.97 22.76
N THR A 201 11.16 8.66 22.81
CA THR A 201 12.48 8.09 22.46
C THR A 201 12.35 6.99 21.40
N TRP A 202 13.17 5.94 21.46
CA TRP A 202 13.15 4.82 20.53
C TRP A 202 12.26 3.69 21.07
N ALA A 203 11.55 3.01 20.17
CA ALA A 203 10.87 1.74 20.47
C ALA A 203 11.03 0.76 19.31
N VAL A 204 10.83 -0.53 19.59
CA VAL A 204 10.94 -1.58 18.57
C VAL A 204 9.80 -1.45 17.57
N SER A 205 10.12 -1.48 16.28
CA SER A 205 9.12 -1.40 15.22
C SER A 205 8.25 -2.66 15.17
N PRO A 206 6.91 -2.53 15.08
CA PRO A 206 6.02 -3.66 14.87
C PRO A 206 6.19 -4.28 13.47
N ARG A 207 6.88 -3.61 12.54
CA ARG A 207 7.18 -4.13 11.19
C ARG A 207 8.19 -5.28 11.19
N GLY A 208 8.92 -5.46 12.29
CA GLY A 208 10.02 -6.42 12.39
C GLY A 208 11.32 -5.97 11.71
N ALA A 209 11.36 -4.72 11.22
CA ALA A 209 12.51 -4.03 10.67
C ALA A 209 12.42 -2.53 11.02
N GLY A 210 13.55 -1.87 11.21
CA GLY A 210 13.63 -0.47 11.65
C GLY A 210 13.15 -0.23 13.08
N TRP A 211 12.99 1.05 13.42
CA TRP A 211 12.60 1.51 14.76
C TRP A 211 11.41 2.45 14.73
N LEU A 212 10.67 2.50 15.83
CA LEU A 212 9.82 3.64 16.13
C LEU A 212 10.64 4.73 16.80
N PHE A 213 10.43 5.98 16.43
CA PHE A 213 11.14 7.10 17.04
C PHE A 213 10.23 8.29 17.36
N GLY A 214 10.60 8.98 18.43
CA GLY A 214 9.84 10.08 19.00
C GLY A 214 10.35 11.47 18.65
N SER A 215 9.63 12.49 19.14
CA SER A 215 9.94 13.90 18.90
C SER A 215 11.35 14.27 19.37
N ARG A 216 11.75 13.84 20.57
CA ARG A 216 13.06 14.17 21.14
C ARG A 216 14.21 13.66 20.27
N VAL A 217 14.06 12.47 19.68
CA VAL A 217 15.07 11.88 18.77
C VAL A 217 15.24 12.79 17.55
N THR A 218 14.13 13.22 16.96
CA THR A 218 14.13 14.15 15.83
C THR A 218 14.73 15.50 16.20
N SER A 219 14.31 16.12 17.30
CA SER A 219 14.83 17.43 17.70
C SER A 219 16.33 17.37 18.01
N GLU A 220 16.82 16.30 18.64
CA GLU A 220 18.25 16.09 18.91
C GLU A 220 19.05 15.90 17.62
N PHE A 221 18.56 15.07 16.70
CA PHE A 221 19.21 14.86 15.40
C PHE A 221 19.28 16.15 14.59
N ASN A 222 18.19 16.91 14.53
CA ASN A 222 18.13 18.20 13.84
C ASN A 222 19.10 19.20 14.46
N HIS A 223 19.16 19.28 15.80
CA HIS A 223 20.08 20.17 16.49
C HIS A 223 21.56 19.84 16.21
N ILE A 224 21.94 18.56 16.26
CA ILE A 224 23.31 18.11 16.01
C ILE A 224 23.74 18.43 14.58
N ASN A 225 22.85 18.20 13.61
CA ASN A 225 23.15 18.36 12.19
C ASN A 225 22.81 19.74 11.64
N LYS A 226 22.33 20.68 12.47
CA LYS A 226 21.87 22.01 12.09
C LYS A 226 20.81 21.99 10.99
N LEU A 227 19.86 21.05 11.10
CA LEU A 227 18.74 20.92 10.20
C LEU A 227 17.52 21.65 10.75
N ASP A 228 16.74 22.23 9.85
CA ASP A 228 15.45 22.83 10.16
C ASP A 228 14.33 21.78 10.11
N LEU A 229 14.46 20.79 9.22
CA LEU A 229 13.40 19.83 8.92
C LEU A 229 13.97 18.48 8.43
N VAL A 230 13.30 17.39 8.81
CA VAL A 230 13.44 16.08 8.18
C VAL A 230 12.17 15.78 7.37
N CYS A 231 12.33 15.58 6.07
CA CYS A 231 11.29 15.13 5.16
C CYS A 231 11.37 13.62 4.96
N ARG A 232 10.22 12.94 5.06
CA ARG A 232 10.15 11.48 4.90
C ARG A 232 8.87 10.99 4.20
N ALA A 233 8.82 9.72 3.83
CA ALA A 233 7.74 9.09 3.03
C ALA A 233 7.06 7.89 3.74
N HIS A 234 6.88 6.71 3.12
CA HIS A 234 6.53 5.36 3.66
C HIS A 234 5.23 5.15 4.47
N GLN A 235 4.77 6.15 5.22
CA GLN A 235 3.57 6.08 6.04
C GLN A 235 2.45 6.84 5.34
N LEU A 236 1.37 6.11 5.04
CA LEU A 236 0.17 6.67 4.45
C LEU A 236 -0.39 7.79 5.35
N VAL A 237 -0.48 8.99 4.80
CA VAL A 237 -1.15 10.13 5.43
C VAL A 237 -2.38 10.52 4.60
N GLN A 238 -3.54 10.59 5.26
CA GLN A 238 -4.83 10.84 4.58
C GLN A 238 -4.88 12.20 3.86
N GLU A 239 -4.18 13.19 4.43
CA GLU A 239 -4.10 14.56 3.93
C GLU A 239 -2.99 14.73 2.87
N GLY A 240 -2.24 13.66 2.56
CA GLY A 240 -1.08 13.70 1.65
C GLY A 240 0.19 14.32 2.25
N LEU A 241 0.07 15.14 3.30
CA LEU A 241 1.20 15.68 4.05
C LEU A 241 0.83 15.83 5.53
N LYS A 242 1.75 15.48 6.44
CA LYS A 242 1.53 15.62 7.89
C LYS A 242 2.83 15.89 8.64
N TYR A 243 2.80 16.89 9.52
CA TYR A 243 3.84 17.05 10.55
C TYR A 243 3.59 16.07 11.68
N MET A 244 4.58 15.24 12.01
CA MET A 244 4.40 14.15 12.97
C MET A 244 4.46 14.61 14.42
N PHE A 245 5.17 15.72 14.67
CA PHE A 245 5.40 16.26 16.01
C PHE A 245 4.98 17.73 16.11
N GLN A 246 4.75 18.21 17.34
CA GLN A 246 4.31 19.59 17.60
C GLN A 246 5.37 20.64 17.24
N ASP A 247 6.65 20.29 17.39
CA ASP A 247 7.79 21.13 17.03
C ASP A 247 8.03 21.22 15.53
N LYS A 248 7.26 20.47 14.72
CA LYS A 248 7.31 20.44 13.25
C LYS A 248 8.69 20.09 12.69
N GLY A 249 9.56 19.45 13.47
CA GLY A 249 10.90 19.05 13.05
C GLY A 249 10.93 17.88 12.05
N LEU A 250 9.78 17.22 11.83
CA LEU A 250 9.63 16.15 10.85
C LEU A 250 8.28 16.22 10.14
N VAL A 251 8.33 16.04 8.81
CA VAL A 251 7.17 15.99 7.92
C VAL A 251 7.15 14.69 7.13
N THR A 252 5.98 14.06 7.07
CA THR A 252 5.69 12.92 6.19
C THR A 252 4.96 13.42 4.95
N VAL A 253 5.47 13.09 3.77
CA VAL A 253 4.92 13.44 2.46
C VAL A 253 4.49 12.16 1.76
N TRP A 254 3.29 12.16 1.20
CA TRP A 254 2.72 11.02 0.49
C TRP A 254 2.17 11.47 -0.86
N SER A 255 2.66 10.88 -1.94
CA SER A 255 2.40 11.35 -3.31
C SER A 255 1.54 10.39 -4.15
N ALA A 256 1.00 9.32 -3.54
CA ALA A 256 0.13 8.34 -4.19
C ALA A 256 -1.36 8.54 -3.80
N PRO A 257 -2.19 9.20 -4.63
CA PRO A 257 -3.59 9.50 -4.30
C PRO A 257 -4.45 8.24 -4.36
N ASN A 258 -5.50 8.17 -3.52
CA ASN A 258 -6.40 7.02 -3.44
C ASN A 258 -5.63 5.67 -3.45
N TYR A 259 -4.64 5.56 -2.56
CA TYR A 259 -3.71 4.45 -2.51
C TYR A 259 -4.41 3.09 -2.54
N CYS A 260 -3.81 2.13 -3.26
CA CYS A 260 -4.37 0.80 -3.52
C CYS A 260 -5.80 0.83 -4.11
N TYR A 261 -6.18 1.94 -4.75
CA TYR A 261 -7.50 2.25 -5.32
C TYR A 261 -8.67 2.17 -4.32
N ARG A 262 -8.36 2.28 -3.02
CA ARG A 262 -9.34 2.00 -1.93
C ARG A 262 -9.21 2.91 -0.71
N CYS A 263 -8.06 3.54 -0.49
CA CYS A 263 -7.84 4.31 0.73
C CYS A 263 -8.55 5.68 0.72
N GLY A 264 -8.80 6.26 -0.45
CA GLY A 264 -9.46 7.57 -0.57
C GLY A 264 -8.64 8.75 -0.02
N ASN A 265 -7.33 8.57 0.20
CA ASN A 265 -6.43 9.63 0.65
C ASN A 265 -6.13 10.64 -0.46
N VAL A 266 -5.71 11.83 -0.05
CA VAL A 266 -5.11 12.84 -0.92
C VAL A 266 -3.61 12.57 -1.06
N ALA A 267 -3.04 13.01 -2.17
CA ALA A 267 -1.60 13.08 -2.37
C ALA A 267 -1.13 14.53 -2.37
N SER A 268 0.07 14.75 -1.86
CA SER A 268 0.73 16.05 -1.88
C SER A 268 2.17 15.92 -2.34
N ILE A 269 2.69 17.04 -2.84
CA ILE A 269 4.12 17.28 -3.06
C ILE A 269 4.54 18.47 -2.23
N LEU A 270 5.84 18.58 -1.98
CA LEU A 270 6.40 19.65 -1.19
C LEU A 270 7.41 20.45 -2.01
N SER A 271 7.08 21.70 -2.28
CA SER A 271 7.91 22.60 -3.08
C SER A 271 8.72 23.53 -2.18
N PHE A 272 10.03 23.58 -2.40
CA PHE A 272 10.95 24.50 -1.76
C PHE A 272 11.44 25.51 -2.80
N ASN A 273 11.19 26.78 -2.54
CA ASN A 273 11.71 27.94 -3.27
C ASN A 273 12.60 28.76 -2.33
N GLU A 274 13.42 29.68 -2.87
CA GLU A 274 14.55 30.39 -2.22
C GLU A 274 14.39 30.86 -0.76
N ASN A 275 13.18 30.92 -0.18
CA ASN A 275 12.92 30.96 1.27
C ASN A 275 11.49 30.49 1.66
N MET A 276 10.77 29.77 0.81
CA MET A 276 9.39 29.35 1.05
C MET A 276 9.19 27.86 0.81
N MET A 277 8.61 27.21 1.81
CA MET A 277 8.13 25.83 1.75
C MET A 277 6.62 25.84 1.53
N GLU A 278 6.16 25.26 0.41
CA GLU A 278 4.76 25.18 0.05
C GLU A 278 4.34 23.72 -0.16
N ALA A 279 3.27 23.30 0.50
CA ALA A 279 2.67 21.99 0.27
C ALA A 279 1.59 22.12 -0.82
N VAL A 280 1.73 21.37 -1.90
CA VAL A 280 0.78 21.39 -3.02
C VAL A 280 0.02 20.07 -3.06
N CYS A 281 -1.30 20.14 -2.88
CA CYS A 281 -2.19 18.99 -3.00
C CYS A 281 -2.42 18.63 -4.47
N LEU A 282 -2.27 17.37 -4.85
CA LEU A 282 -2.45 16.91 -6.24
C LEU A 282 -3.92 16.75 -6.64
N ASN A 283 -4.85 16.68 -5.68
CA ASN A 283 -6.28 16.41 -5.93
C ASN A 283 -7.19 17.64 -5.73
N SER A 284 -6.64 18.86 -5.66
CA SER A 284 -7.44 20.08 -5.55
C SER A 284 -7.84 20.61 -6.92
N GLU A 285 -8.82 19.97 -7.56
CA GLU A 285 -9.81 20.73 -8.34
C GLU A 285 -11.23 20.31 -7.92
N PRO A 286 -12.13 21.30 -7.73
CA PRO A 286 -13.55 21.05 -7.58
C PRO A 286 -14.12 20.63 -8.94
N LEU A 287 -14.77 19.47 -9.00
CA LEU A 287 -15.76 19.24 -10.04
C LEU A 287 -16.80 20.37 -9.92
N PHE A 288 -17.13 20.99 -11.06
CA PHE A 288 -18.05 22.11 -11.29
C PHE A 288 -17.42 23.51 -11.24
N GLY A 289 -16.70 23.84 -12.31
CA GLY A 289 -16.58 25.20 -12.81
C GLY A 289 -17.63 25.45 -13.91
N GLU A 290 -18.31 26.59 -13.79
CA GLU A 290 -19.11 27.33 -14.79
C GLU A 290 -20.39 26.61 -15.28
N GLY A 291 -21.61 27.11 -15.07
CA GLY A 291 -22.01 28.51 -14.98
C GLY A 291 -22.42 29.04 -16.34
N ASP A 292 -23.29 28.32 -17.07
CA ASP A 292 -24.09 28.90 -18.15
C ASP A 292 -25.57 28.74 -17.84
N GLN A 293 -26.21 29.89 -17.68
CA GLN A 293 -27.64 30.09 -17.55
C GLN A 293 -28.28 29.86 -18.93
N TYR A 294 -29.28 28.99 -19.02
CA TYR A 294 -30.40 29.19 -19.95
C TYR A 294 -31.70 28.78 -19.26
N GLU A 295 -32.66 29.67 -19.44
CA GLU A 295 -33.94 29.75 -18.76
C GLU A 295 -34.94 28.70 -19.24
N ASP A 296 -35.85 28.42 -18.31
CA ASP A 296 -37.20 27.86 -18.38
C ASP A 296 -37.89 27.88 -19.76
N GLU A 297 -38.48 26.75 -20.17
CA GLU A 297 -39.89 26.67 -20.58
C GLU A 297 -40.31 25.20 -20.77
N GLY A 298 -41.42 24.82 -20.14
CA GLY A 298 -41.97 23.47 -20.19
C GLY A 298 -42.76 23.16 -21.46
N ASP A 299 -42.94 21.87 -21.75
CA ASP A 299 -44.27 21.25 -21.82
C ASP A 299 -44.14 19.72 -21.81
N CYS A 300 -45.19 19.07 -21.33
CA CYS A 300 -45.40 17.64 -21.23
C CYS A 300 -46.22 17.16 -22.44
N SER A 301 -45.83 16.08 -23.13
CA SER A 301 -46.77 15.03 -23.60
C SER A 301 -46.16 13.91 -24.46
N MET A 302 -46.38 12.67 -23.97
CA MET A 302 -46.89 11.48 -24.68
C MET A 302 -46.06 10.76 -25.76
N LEU A 303 -45.68 9.51 -25.42
CA LEU A 303 -45.92 8.21 -26.09
C LEU A 303 -45.75 8.14 -27.63
N GLU A 304 -45.13 7.17 -28.32
CA GLU A 304 -44.84 5.73 -28.15
C GLU A 304 -44.20 5.36 -29.54
N HIS A 305 -43.08 4.63 -29.73
CA HIS A 305 -42.94 3.16 -29.71
C HIS A 305 -41.60 2.74 -30.42
N VAL A 306 -40.83 1.84 -29.76
CA VAL A 306 -40.03 0.64 -30.20
C VAL A 306 -39.11 0.75 -31.45
N ASP A 307 -37.83 0.34 -31.51
CA ASP A 307 -37.06 -0.84 -31.01
C ASP A 307 -35.66 -0.41 -30.48
N GLU A 308 -35.19 -0.81 -29.29
CA GLU A 308 -34.53 -2.09 -28.95
C GLU A 308 -33.31 -2.45 -29.82
N ASP A 309 -32.14 -1.88 -29.51
CA ASP A 309 -30.94 -2.64 -29.14
C ASP A 309 -29.74 -1.72 -28.89
N HIS A 310 -28.96 -2.01 -27.83
CA HIS A 310 -27.71 -1.36 -27.37
C HIS A 310 -27.81 -0.24 -26.33
N GLU A 311 -28.42 -0.53 -25.18
CA GLU A 311 -27.95 0.08 -23.93
C GLU A 311 -28.07 -0.89 -22.75
N MET A 312 -27.07 -1.75 -22.61
CA MET A 312 -26.94 -2.59 -21.42
C MET A 312 -25.47 -2.88 -21.13
N GLN A 313 -24.87 -2.10 -20.22
CA GLN A 313 -24.05 -2.60 -19.10
C GLN A 313 -23.31 -1.46 -18.38
N LEU A 314 -23.87 -1.01 -17.25
CA LEU A 314 -23.13 -0.56 -16.05
C LEU A 314 -24.12 -0.31 -14.89
N LYS A 315 -24.94 -1.31 -14.55
CA LYS A 315 -25.52 -1.44 -13.20
C LYS A 315 -24.76 -2.54 -12.48
N LYS A 316 -23.98 -2.16 -11.48
CA LYS A 316 -23.31 -3.10 -10.57
C LYS A 316 -24.41 -3.78 -9.74
N GLU A 317 -24.82 -4.99 -10.12
CA GLU A 317 -25.82 -5.76 -9.38
C GLU A 317 -25.30 -6.09 -7.98
N PHE A 318 -25.91 -5.51 -6.95
CA PHE A 318 -25.68 -5.93 -5.57
C PHE A 318 -26.49 -7.20 -5.32
N LEU A 319 -25.81 -8.31 -4.98
CA LEU A 319 -26.47 -9.55 -4.60
C LEU A 319 -27.37 -9.33 -3.37
N SER A 320 -28.66 -9.63 -3.50
CA SER A 320 -29.62 -9.55 -2.39
C SER A 320 -29.43 -10.73 -1.42
N PRO A 321 -29.61 -10.51 -0.10
CA PRO A 321 -29.52 -11.58 0.87
C PRO A 321 -30.69 -12.55 0.67
N THR A 322 -30.39 -13.81 0.36
CA THR A 322 -31.40 -14.85 0.14
C THR A 322 -31.24 -15.96 1.17
N VAL A 323 -32.35 -16.58 1.58
CA VAL A 323 -32.35 -17.74 2.46
C VAL A 323 -31.56 -18.88 1.80
N GLY A 324 -30.64 -19.48 2.55
CA GLY A 324 -29.79 -20.57 2.04
C GLY A 324 -28.34 -20.18 1.71
N LEU A 325 -28.00 -18.89 1.64
CA LEU A 325 -26.62 -18.45 1.45
C LEU A 325 -25.73 -18.86 2.65
N GLU A 326 -24.53 -19.35 2.35
CA GLU A 326 -23.57 -19.87 3.32
C GLU A 326 -22.26 -19.08 3.35
N PHE A 327 -21.68 -18.90 4.53
CA PHE A 327 -20.47 -18.15 4.81
C PHE A 327 -19.49 -18.97 5.66
N GLU A 328 -18.20 -18.73 5.52
CA GLU A 328 -17.14 -19.41 6.27
C GLU A 328 -17.06 -18.91 7.72
N SER A 329 -17.50 -17.68 7.97
CA SER A 329 -17.45 -17.05 9.29
C SER A 329 -18.65 -16.15 9.58
N PHE A 330 -18.86 -15.82 10.85
CA PHE A 330 -19.88 -14.85 11.25
C PHE A 330 -19.57 -13.45 10.70
N ASP A 331 -18.29 -13.06 10.69
CA ASP A 331 -17.86 -11.73 10.26
C ASP A 331 -18.12 -11.55 8.75
N GLU A 332 -17.83 -12.56 7.93
CA GLU A 332 -18.17 -12.56 6.51
C GLU A 332 -19.67 -12.40 6.25
N ALA A 333 -20.51 -13.11 7.01
CA ALA A 333 -21.97 -12.96 6.92
C ALA A 333 -22.46 -11.57 7.38
N TYR A 334 -21.80 -10.99 8.39
CA TYR A 334 -22.08 -9.64 8.88
C TYR A 334 -21.73 -8.60 7.82
N ASP A 335 -20.55 -8.72 7.21
CA ASP A 335 -20.06 -7.77 6.22
C ASP A 335 -20.80 -7.86 4.90
N PHE A 336 -21.19 -9.06 4.46
CA PHE A 336 -22.09 -9.25 3.32
C PHE A 336 -23.39 -8.45 3.50
N TYR A 337 -24.05 -8.59 4.65
CA TYR A 337 -25.29 -7.85 4.91
C TYR A 337 -25.06 -6.35 5.11
N ASN A 338 -23.89 -5.94 5.63
CA ASN A 338 -23.50 -4.53 5.79
C ASN A 338 -23.22 -3.85 4.44
N VAL A 339 -22.63 -4.57 3.47
CA VAL A 339 -22.45 -4.12 2.08
C VAL A 339 -23.81 -3.91 1.42
N TYR A 340 -24.72 -4.89 1.55
CA TYR A 340 -26.08 -4.76 1.05
C TYR A 340 -26.79 -3.56 1.67
N ALA A 341 -26.73 -3.40 2.99
CA ALA A 341 -27.35 -2.29 3.70
C ALA A 341 -26.79 -0.92 3.28
N LYS A 342 -25.48 -0.82 3.06
CA LYS A 342 -24.84 0.38 2.51
C LYS A 342 -25.33 0.70 1.09
N GLY A 343 -25.45 -0.32 0.24
CA GLY A 343 -25.98 -0.18 -1.12
C GLY A 343 -27.47 0.20 -1.16
N GLN A 344 -28.21 -0.07 -0.10
CA GLN A 344 -29.63 0.30 0.05
C GLN A 344 -29.83 1.56 0.91
N GLY A 345 -28.78 2.16 1.49
CA GLY A 345 -28.86 3.40 2.25
C GLY A 345 -29.32 3.29 3.72
N PHE A 346 -29.19 2.12 4.36
CA PHE A 346 -29.53 1.93 5.78
C PHE A 346 -28.39 1.31 6.60
N GLY A 347 -28.39 1.52 7.92
CA GLY A 347 -27.41 0.92 8.84
C GLY A 347 -27.94 -0.33 9.55
N ILE A 348 -27.07 -1.28 9.90
CA ILE A 348 -27.43 -2.54 10.57
C ILE A 348 -26.94 -2.61 12.02
N ARG A 349 -27.58 -3.45 12.85
CA ARG A 349 -27.15 -3.78 14.22
C ARG A 349 -27.37 -5.25 14.54
N VAL A 350 -26.56 -5.78 15.45
CA VAL A 350 -26.81 -7.11 16.03
C VAL A 350 -27.88 -6.95 17.11
N SER A 351 -29.09 -7.41 16.86
CA SER A 351 -30.20 -7.29 17.81
C SER A 351 -30.16 -8.39 18.87
N ASN A 352 -30.00 -9.66 18.46
CA ASN A 352 -29.90 -10.80 19.38
C ASN A 352 -28.76 -11.73 18.96
N SER A 353 -28.10 -12.35 19.94
CA SER A 353 -27.09 -13.40 19.74
C SER A 353 -27.33 -14.53 20.73
N TRP A 354 -27.33 -15.77 20.24
CA TRP A 354 -27.48 -16.97 21.08
C TRP A 354 -26.16 -17.74 21.12
N PHE A 355 -25.78 -18.16 22.33
CA PHE A 355 -24.51 -18.84 22.61
C PHE A 355 -24.77 -20.23 23.21
N ARG A 356 -23.90 -21.20 22.91
CA ARG A 356 -23.94 -22.52 23.58
C ARG A 356 -23.25 -22.42 24.94
N SER A 357 -23.98 -22.75 26.02
CA SER A 357 -23.57 -22.48 27.41
C SER A 357 -22.24 -23.12 27.87
N LYS A 358 -21.73 -24.15 27.19
CA LYS A 358 -20.48 -24.83 27.61
C LYS A 358 -19.19 -24.31 26.95
N ARG A 359 -19.24 -23.53 25.85
CA ARG A 359 -18.03 -23.09 25.12
C ARG A 359 -17.97 -21.60 24.75
N ARG A 360 -18.95 -20.78 25.19
CA ARG A 360 -19.14 -19.36 24.76
C ARG A 360 -19.16 -19.18 23.23
N GLU A 361 -19.43 -20.25 22.48
CA GLU A 361 -19.49 -20.22 21.01
C GLU A 361 -20.86 -19.73 20.55
N ARG A 362 -20.88 -18.72 19.68
CA ARG A 362 -22.11 -18.16 19.09
C ARG A 362 -22.62 -19.12 18.02
N TYR A 363 -23.91 -19.48 18.06
CA TYR A 363 -24.51 -20.40 17.09
C TYR A 363 -25.68 -19.80 16.31
N ARG A 364 -26.22 -18.65 16.73
CA ARG A 364 -27.28 -17.92 16.02
C ARG A 364 -27.18 -16.44 16.29
N ALA A 365 -27.49 -15.61 15.29
CA ALA A 365 -27.56 -14.16 15.44
C ALA A 365 -28.65 -13.55 14.56
N LYS A 366 -29.26 -12.47 15.05
CA LYS A 366 -30.25 -11.65 14.32
C LYS A 366 -29.64 -10.28 14.04
N LEU A 367 -29.46 -9.96 12.77
CA LEU A 367 -29.06 -8.63 12.28
C LEU A 367 -30.32 -7.88 11.89
N SER A 368 -30.50 -6.65 12.37
CA SER A 368 -31.69 -5.83 12.04
C SER A 368 -31.29 -4.43 11.62
N CYS A 369 -32.20 -3.72 10.94
CA CYS A 369 -32.03 -2.30 10.69
C CYS A 369 -31.81 -1.50 11.99
N SER A 370 -31.00 -0.44 11.90
CA SER A 370 -30.74 0.50 13.00
C SER A 370 -32.01 1.17 13.52
N SER A 371 -32.99 1.41 12.64
CA SER A 371 -34.33 1.94 12.93
C SER A 371 -35.30 0.92 13.56
N ALA A 372 -34.89 -0.35 13.73
CA ALA A 372 -35.76 -1.41 14.27
C ALA A 372 -36.09 -1.21 15.76
N GLY A 373 -37.27 -1.68 16.18
CA GLY A 373 -37.78 -1.59 17.56
C GLY A 373 -38.33 -0.21 17.93
N PHE A 374 -38.90 -0.09 19.13
CA PHE A 374 -39.43 1.16 19.69
C PHE A 374 -38.63 1.57 20.92
N LYS A 375 -38.39 2.87 21.14
CA LYS A 375 -37.73 3.34 22.38
C LYS A 375 -38.79 3.43 23.49
N LYS A 376 -38.46 3.01 24.71
CA LYS A 376 -39.31 3.31 25.88
C LYS A 376 -39.28 4.82 26.12
N LYS A 377 -40.45 5.46 26.25
CA LYS A 377 -40.57 6.88 26.57
C LYS A 377 -39.74 7.16 27.84
N SER A 378 -38.83 8.12 27.75
CA SER A 378 -38.06 8.62 28.89
C SER A 378 -38.59 9.99 29.25
N ASP A 379 -38.95 10.20 30.51
CA ASP A 379 -39.44 11.48 31.07
C ASP A 379 -38.28 12.49 31.24
N ALA A 380 -37.53 12.74 30.17
CA ALA A 380 -36.43 13.69 30.16
C ALA A 380 -36.92 15.03 29.57
N ASN A 381 -36.59 16.14 30.23
CA ASN A 381 -37.02 17.51 29.88
C ASN A 381 -36.58 18.01 28.48
N ASN A 382 -35.78 17.24 27.74
CA ASN A 382 -35.42 17.57 26.36
C ASN A 382 -35.38 16.31 25.48
N PRO A 383 -36.51 15.90 24.88
CA PRO A 383 -36.59 14.67 24.10
C PRO A 383 -35.82 14.83 22.78
N ARG A 384 -34.79 13.99 22.60
CA ARG A 384 -34.09 13.85 21.30
C ARG A 384 -35.06 13.29 20.25
N PRO A 385 -34.94 13.70 18.97
CA PRO A 385 -35.81 13.21 17.89
C PRO A 385 -35.82 11.68 17.82
N GLU A 386 -36.99 11.11 17.57
CA GLU A 386 -37.28 9.68 17.69
C GLU A 386 -36.71 8.92 16.47
N THR A 387 -35.55 8.29 16.63
CA THR A 387 -34.82 7.63 15.52
C THR A 387 -35.22 6.17 15.27
N ARG A 388 -36.26 5.64 15.94
CA ARG A 388 -36.62 4.21 15.91
C ARG A 388 -38.09 4.03 15.51
N THR A 389 -38.32 3.66 14.25
CA THR A 389 -39.64 3.56 13.61
C THR A 389 -40.24 2.15 13.66
N GLY A 390 -39.63 1.21 14.38
CA GLY A 390 -40.09 -0.17 14.40
C GLY A 390 -39.86 -0.94 13.09
N CYS A 391 -38.83 -0.56 12.31
CA CYS A 391 -38.52 -1.18 11.01
C CYS A 391 -38.42 -2.72 11.09
N PRO A 392 -39.09 -3.48 10.20
CA PRO A 392 -39.10 -4.94 10.24
C PRO A 392 -37.86 -5.57 9.60
N ALA A 393 -37.18 -4.89 8.67
CA ALA A 393 -35.99 -5.38 7.97
C ALA A 393 -34.95 -6.07 8.89
N MET A 394 -34.70 -7.36 8.62
CA MET A 394 -33.84 -8.24 9.39
C MET A 394 -33.32 -9.44 8.61
N VAL A 395 -32.18 -9.98 9.06
CA VAL A 395 -31.62 -11.26 8.61
C VAL A 395 -31.23 -12.11 9.82
N ILE A 396 -31.58 -13.39 9.80
CA ILE A 396 -31.15 -14.37 10.81
C ILE A 396 -30.13 -15.33 10.19
N ILE A 397 -28.98 -15.43 10.85
CA ILE A 397 -27.90 -16.36 10.50
C ILE A 397 -27.69 -17.40 11.60
N LYS A 398 -27.46 -18.65 11.21
CA LYS A 398 -27.29 -19.81 12.10
C LYS A 398 -26.06 -20.63 11.70
N LEU A 399 -25.33 -21.12 12.70
CA LEU A 399 -24.20 -22.03 12.53
C LEU A 399 -24.70 -23.46 12.23
N VAL A 400 -24.24 -24.03 11.10
CA VAL A 400 -24.52 -25.40 10.62
C VAL A 400 -23.28 -26.28 10.84
N GLU A 401 -23.40 -27.62 10.78
CA GLU A 401 -22.46 -28.65 11.29
C GLU A 401 -21.04 -28.73 10.66
N ALA A 402 -20.53 -27.68 10.02
CA ALA A 402 -19.16 -27.62 9.50
C ALA A 402 -18.47 -26.27 9.77
N LYS A 403 -18.80 -25.59 10.88
CA LYS A 403 -18.41 -24.20 11.18
C LYS A 403 -18.89 -23.15 10.17
N ARG A 404 -19.79 -23.52 9.25
CA ARG A 404 -20.36 -22.61 8.23
C ARG A 404 -21.62 -21.93 8.75
N TRP A 405 -21.79 -20.66 8.42
CA TRP A 405 -22.93 -19.84 8.80
C TRP A 405 -23.90 -19.74 7.63
N ARG A 406 -25.19 -20.06 7.85
CA ARG A 406 -26.22 -19.99 6.80
C ARG A 406 -27.30 -18.96 7.15
N ILE A 407 -27.78 -18.20 6.16
CA ILE A 407 -28.97 -17.37 6.29
C ILE A 407 -30.21 -18.27 6.33
N VAL A 408 -30.98 -18.16 7.42
CA VAL A 408 -32.19 -18.95 7.67
C VAL A 408 -33.46 -18.15 7.40
N GLU A 409 -33.41 -16.83 7.57
CA GLU A 409 -34.58 -15.96 7.48
C GLU A 409 -34.14 -14.56 7.02
N VAL A 410 -34.89 -13.97 6.10
CA VAL A 410 -34.63 -12.65 5.52
C VAL A 410 -35.94 -11.89 5.38
N GLU A 411 -35.94 -10.64 5.82
CA GLU A 411 -36.99 -9.66 5.60
C GLU A 411 -36.31 -8.34 5.19
N LEU A 412 -36.63 -7.83 3.99
CA LEU A 412 -35.95 -6.67 3.39
C LEU A 412 -36.85 -5.43 3.32
N ASP A 413 -38.11 -5.54 3.72
CA ASP A 413 -39.05 -4.43 3.65
C ASP A 413 -38.75 -3.37 4.73
N HIS A 414 -38.75 -2.11 4.33
CA HIS A 414 -38.53 -0.97 5.19
C HIS A 414 -39.80 -0.13 5.33
N ASN A 415 -40.11 0.28 6.55
CA ASN A 415 -41.23 1.18 6.86
C ASN A 415 -40.81 2.66 6.97
N HIS A 416 -39.62 3.00 6.48
CA HIS A 416 -39.03 4.33 6.50
C HIS A 416 -38.26 4.57 5.20
N PRO A 417 -38.06 5.82 4.77
CA PRO A 417 -37.29 6.11 3.57
C PRO A 417 -35.87 5.55 3.70
N VAL A 418 -35.46 4.78 2.69
CA VAL A 418 -34.11 4.29 2.46
C VAL A 418 -33.68 4.86 1.11
N SER A 419 -32.72 5.78 1.11
CA SER A 419 -32.24 6.45 -0.11
C SER A 419 -30.74 6.61 -0.05
N LEU A 420 -30.09 6.43 -1.21
CA LEU A 420 -28.66 6.64 -1.42
C LEU A 420 -28.26 8.12 -1.25
N GLU A 421 -29.21 9.05 -1.38
CA GLU A 421 -28.97 10.51 -1.32
C GLU A 421 -28.88 11.02 0.12
N VAL A 422 -29.41 10.27 1.09
CA VAL A 422 -29.27 10.60 2.51
C VAL A 422 -27.90 10.10 2.98
N LYS A 423 -26.85 10.91 2.77
CA LYS A 423 -25.48 10.67 3.27
C LYS A 423 -25.42 10.70 4.82
N ARG A 424 -26.02 9.72 5.48
CA ARG A 424 -25.84 9.45 6.91
C ARG A 424 -24.78 8.37 7.09
N PHE A 425 -23.66 8.75 7.72
CA PHE A 425 -22.63 7.80 8.12
C PHE A 425 -23.11 6.93 9.29
N TYR A 426 -23.60 5.72 9.01
CA TYR A 426 -23.99 4.77 10.05
C TYR A 426 -22.76 4.14 10.72
N LYS A 427 -22.80 3.98 12.06
CA LYS A 427 -21.70 3.36 12.84
C LYS A 427 -21.32 1.96 12.35
N SER A 428 -22.25 1.21 11.76
CA SER A 428 -21.99 -0.11 11.16
C SER A 428 -21.08 -0.03 9.94
N HIS A 429 -21.16 1.04 9.14
CA HIS A 429 -20.36 1.21 7.92
C HIS A 429 -18.89 1.57 8.21
N LYS A 430 -18.58 2.03 9.43
CA LYS A 430 -17.20 2.29 9.86
C LYS A 430 -16.36 1.01 10.02
N LYS A 431 -16.98 -0.15 10.25
CA LYS A 431 -16.27 -1.43 10.47
C LYS A 431 -16.02 -2.25 9.20
N MET A 432 -16.55 -1.84 8.05
CA MET A 432 -16.49 -2.59 6.79
C MET A 432 -15.09 -2.68 6.15
N PHE A 433 -14.11 -1.90 6.65
CA PHE A 433 -12.77 -1.85 6.08
C PHE A 433 -11.98 -3.17 6.17
N LEU A 434 -12.45 -4.15 6.96
CA LEU A 434 -11.72 -5.39 7.22
C LEU A 434 -12.20 -6.63 6.45
N ALA A 435 -13.35 -6.60 5.77
CA ALA A 435 -13.94 -7.82 5.17
C ALA A 435 -14.23 -7.77 3.67
N ALA A 436 -13.98 -6.63 3.01
CA ALA A 436 -13.98 -6.55 1.54
C ALA A 436 -12.80 -7.34 0.88
N LYS A 437 -12.15 -8.25 1.62
CA LYS A 437 -10.97 -9.03 1.20
C LYS A 437 -11.28 -10.48 0.80
N LYS A 438 -12.54 -10.92 0.79
CA LYS A 438 -12.93 -12.26 0.29
C LYS A 438 -14.24 -12.20 -0.46
N GLY A 439 -14.19 -12.24 -1.79
CA GLY A 439 -15.39 -12.29 -2.61
C GLY A 439 -15.12 -12.04 -4.09
N GLN A 440 -14.39 -12.94 -4.74
CA GLN A 440 -14.58 -13.30 -6.16
C GLN A 440 -13.62 -14.43 -6.56
N GLN A 441 -14.08 -15.68 -6.43
CA GLN A 441 -13.73 -16.75 -7.38
C GLN A 441 -14.98 -17.59 -7.60
N SER A 442 -15.70 -17.30 -8.70
CA SER A 442 -16.55 -18.28 -9.37
C SER A 442 -15.84 -18.66 -10.68
N GLN A 443 -15.34 -19.89 -10.75
CA GLN A 443 -14.80 -20.49 -11.97
C GLN A 443 -15.92 -20.83 -12.96
N PRO A 444 -15.58 -20.96 -14.25
CA PRO A 444 -16.03 -22.10 -15.03
C PRO A 444 -14.85 -23.04 -15.33
N VAL A 445 -15.17 -24.33 -15.23
CA VAL A 445 -14.30 -25.49 -15.44
C VAL A 445 -13.85 -25.60 -16.91
N LYS A 446 -12.55 -25.76 -17.16
CA LYS A 446 -12.01 -26.64 -18.22
C LYS A 446 -10.68 -27.27 -17.77
N GLU A 447 -10.61 -28.59 -17.89
CA GLU A 447 -9.50 -29.48 -17.56
C GLU A 447 -8.22 -29.15 -18.37
N ILE A 448 -7.05 -29.02 -17.73
CA ILE A 448 -5.74 -29.36 -18.33
C ILE A 448 -4.81 -29.93 -17.25
N HIS A 449 -4.07 -30.96 -17.63
CA HIS A 449 -3.38 -31.98 -16.83
C HIS A 449 -2.34 -31.52 -15.80
N THR A 450 -2.36 -32.22 -14.66
CA THR A 450 -1.33 -32.21 -13.61
C THR A 450 -0.08 -32.96 -14.08
N ILE A 451 1.04 -32.25 -14.31
CA ILE A 451 2.38 -32.87 -14.32
C ILE A 451 2.94 -32.77 -12.90
N LYS A 452 3.04 -33.92 -12.23
CA LYS A 452 3.77 -34.07 -10.97
C LYS A 452 5.26 -34.04 -11.25
N LEU A 453 5.99 -33.05 -10.73
CA LEU A 453 7.43 -33.19 -10.52
C LEU A 453 7.66 -33.52 -9.04
N TYR A 454 8.10 -34.75 -8.83
CA TYR A 454 8.52 -35.30 -7.55
C TYR A 454 9.81 -34.60 -7.08
N ARG A 455 9.90 -34.38 -5.76
CA ARG A 455 11.11 -34.00 -5.04
C ARG A 455 12.24 -34.98 -5.37
N THR A 456 13.33 -34.49 -5.96
CA THR A 456 14.58 -35.24 -6.03
C THR A 456 15.29 -35.16 -4.68
N ALA A 457 15.38 -36.30 -4.01
CA ALA A 457 16.28 -36.52 -2.89
C ALA A 457 17.72 -36.59 -3.42
N VAL A 458 18.62 -35.85 -2.80
CA VAL A 458 20.06 -36.05 -2.96
C VAL A 458 20.40 -37.36 -2.25
N VAL A 459 20.76 -38.38 -3.02
CA VAL A 459 21.30 -39.65 -2.53
C VAL A 459 22.72 -39.76 -3.04
N ASP A 460 23.66 -39.85 -2.10
CA ASP A 460 25.06 -40.15 -2.34
C ASP A 460 25.22 -41.46 -3.12
N ALA A 461 25.86 -41.38 -4.29
CA ALA A 461 26.23 -42.54 -5.08
C ALA A 461 27.56 -43.12 -4.57
N ILE A 462 27.45 -44.26 -3.90
CA ILE A 462 28.55 -45.18 -3.63
C ILE A 462 28.84 -45.98 -4.90
N CYS A 463 30.03 -45.83 -5.46
CA CYS A 463 30.61 -46.80 -6.40
C CYS A 463 31.71 -47.60 -5.69
N ASN A 464 31.52 -48.92 -5.61
CA ASN A 464 32.51 -49.89 -5.15
C ASN A 464 33.45 -50.29 -6.31
N GLY A 465 34.74 -50.46 -6.01
CA GLY A 465 35.71 -51.08 -6.94
C GLY A 465 37.13 -51.16 -6.35
N HIS A 466 37.47 -52.34 -5.83
CA HIS A 466 38.71 -52.79 -5.17
C HIS A 466 40.07 -52.24 -5.66
N SER A 467 41.03 -52.01 -4.75
CA SER A 467 42.03 -53.02 -4.32
C SER A 467 43.26 -52.44 -3.58
N LYS A 468 43.69 -53.19 -2.55
CA LYS A 468 45.07 -53.41 -2.04
C LYS A 468 45.83 -52.36 -1.20
N THR A 469 46.06 -52.80 0.05
CA THR A 469 47.32 -52.86 0.83
C THR A 469 47.98 -51.59 1.40
N ASP A 470 48.01 -51.60 2.73
CA ASP A 470 49.18 -51.51 3.64
C ASP A 470 49.51 -50.22 4.43
N GLU A 471 49.67 -50.50 5.73
CA GLU A 471 50.48 -49.87 6.79
C GLU A 471 50.08 -48.54 7.47
N ARG A 472 49.58 -48.71 8.72
CA ARG A 472 50.03 -48.16 10.02
C ARG A 472 50.49 -46.69 10.09
N VAL A 473 49.88 -45.89 11.00
CA VAL A 473 50.36 -45.62 12.39
C VAL A 473 49.39 -44.66 13.12
N ASP A 474 49.20 -44.94 14.41
CA ASP A 474 48.47 -44.25 15.49
C ASP A 474 48.53 -42.71 15.56
N ARG A 475 47.41 -42.09 16.01
CA ARG A 475 47.23 -41.59 17.40
C ARG A 475 45.79 -41.14 17.69
N ASN A 476 45.32 -41.56 18.87
CA ASN A 476 43.95 -41.48 19.38
C ASN A 476 43.55 -40.08 19.96
N PRO A 477 42.26 -39.88 20.28
CA PRO A 477 41.55 -38.59 20.31
C PRO A 477 41.22 -38.08 21.73
N THR A 478 40.69 -36.86 21.84
CA THR A 478 39.58 -36.55 22.76
C THR A 478 38.77 -35.33 22.32
N ASN A 479 37.46 -35.59 22.19
CA ASN A 479 36.33 -34.68 22.05
C ASN A 479 36.26 -33.59 23.14
N HIS A 480 35.73 -32.41 22.77
CA HIS A 480 34.57 -31.81 23.44
C HIS A 480 33.90 -30.77 22.52
N SER A 481 32.93 -31.25 21.72
CA SER A 481 31.85 -30.40 21.20
C SER A 481 30.82 -30.20 22.30
N LYS A 482 30.50 -28.94 22.61
CA LYS A 482 29.29 -28.57 23.35
C LYS A 482 28.42 -27.69 22.45
N HIS A 483 27.36 -28.33 21.98
CA HIS A 483 26.00 -27.79 21.79
C HIS A 483 25.78 -26.32 22.14
N LEU A 484 25.26 -25.57 21.16
CA LEU A 484 24.36 -24.44 21.39
C LEU A 484 23.02 -24.77 20.74
N GLU A 485 21.99 -24.81 21.58
CA GLU A 485 20.61 -25.10 21.22
C GLU A 485 20.03 -23.95 20.39
N LEU A 486 19.68 -24.22 19.14
CA LEU A 486 18.80 -23.36 18.35
C LEU A 486 17.36 -23.56 18.83
N LYS A 487 16.82 -22.53 19.50
CA LYS A 487 15.39 -22.44 19.78
C LYS A 487 14.61 -22.43 18.46
N ARG A 488 13.85 -23.49 18.25
CA ARG A 488 12.83 -23.61 17.21
C ARG A 488 11.72 -22.58 17.48
N GLY A 489 11.54 -21.63 16.56
CA GLY A 489 10.30 -20.86 16.47
C GLY A 489 10.50 -19.38 16.18
N MET A 490 10.82 -19.03 14.93
CA MET A 490 10.38 -17.78 14.32
C MET A 490 9.98 -18.07 12.88
N HIS A 491 8.67 -18.03 12.64
CA HIS A 491 8.07 -18.17 11.33
C HIS A 491 8.24 -16.86 10.55
N LEU A 492 8.70 -16.98 9.31
CA LEU A 492 8.85 -15.94 8.28
C LEU A 492 7.47 -15.45 7.78
N HIS A 493 6.59 -14.99 8.67
CA HIS A 493 5.17 -14.72 8.38
C HIS A 493 4.64 -13.36 8.88
N TYR A 494 5.51 -12.44 9.31
CA TYR A 494 5.08 -11.18 9.95
C TYR A 494 5.47 -9.87 9.24
N ILE A 495 5.89 -9.90 7.96
CA ILE A 495 6.16 -8.68 7.17
C ILE A 495 4.94 -8.28 6.29
N ILE A 496 3.79 -8.95 6.40
CA ILE A 496 2.71 -8.87 5.38
C ILE A 496 1.53 -7.93 5.73
N SER A 497 1.51 -7.25 6.90
CA SER A 497 0.27 -6.58 7.34
C SER A 497 0.36 -5.14 7.87
N PHE A 498 1.46 -4.42 7.73
CA PHE A 498 1.53 -3.04 8.25
C PHE A 498 2.20 -2.09 7.25
N VAL A 499 1.47 -1.75 6.18
CA VAL A 499 1.68 -0.53 5.37
C VAL A 499 0.30 0.09 5.07
N VAL A 500 -0.60 0.09 6.05
CA VAL A 500 -1.91 0.75 5.96
C VAL A 500 -2.11 1.61 7.19
#